data_AF-A0A2W2LHK8-F1
#
_entry.id   AF-A0A2W2LHK8-F1
#
_cell.length_a   1.000
_cell.length_b   1.000
_cell.length_c   1.000
_cell.angle_alpha   90.00
_cell.angle_beta   90.00
_cell.angle_gamma   90.00
#
_symmetry.space_group_name_H-M   'P 1'
#
loop_
_entity.id
_entity.type
_entity.pdbx_description
1 polymer ?
#
loop_
_entity_poly.entity_id
_entity_poly.type
_entity_poly.pdbx_seq_one_letter_code
_entity_poly.pdbx_strand_id
1 'polypeptide(L)'
;MNAETDWVYRVFEPHGSEGWRPYGGDPERWQGAITAPDSTEGARYALGCIVGELMTEWERSGLHHAMHVRVFLWHDEAGDMGEADFIVEVRPRSDIDAA
;
A
#
# COMPACT_ATOMS: atom_id res chain seq x y z
N MET A 1 -7.97 25.51 10.44
CA MET A 1 -7.53 24.31 11.19
C MET A 1 -7.75 23.18 10.22
N ASN A 2 -6.69 22.59 9.68
CA ASN A 2 -6.86 21.39 8.85
C ASN A 2 -7.14 20.27 9.85
N ALA A 3 -8.30 19.62 9.73
CA ALA A 3 -8.59 18.45 10.55
C ALA A 3 -7.53 17.37 10.23
N GLU A 4 -7.12 16.61 11.24
CA GLU A 4 -6.32 15.40 11.05
C GLU A 4 -7.26 14.19 11.09
N THR A 5 -6.88 13.14 10.36
CA THR A 5 -7.58 11.85 10.31
C THR A 5 -6.54 10.73 10.32
N ASP A 6 -6.97 9.55 10.71
CA ASP A 6 -6.20 8.33 10.59
C ASP A 6 -6.46 7.71 9.22
N TRP A 7 -5.45 7.78 8.34
CA TRP A 7 -5.49 7.10 7.05
C TRP A 7 -5.15 5.62 7.26
N VAL A 8 -6.17 4.77 7.35
CA VAL A 8 -6.01 3.34 7.58
C VAL A 8 -5.62 2.66 6.28
N TYR A 9 -4.61 1.80 6.32
CA TYR A 9 -4.09 1.11 5.15
C TYR A 9 -4.02 -0.39 5.32
N ARG A 10 -4.08 -1.09 4.18
CA ARG A 10 -3.74 -2.51 4.03
C ARG A 10 -3.07 -2.74 2.68
N VAL A 11 -2.02 -3.56 2.65
CA VAL A 11 -1.31 -3.91 1.42
C VAL A 11 -1.65 -5.33 0.99
N PHE A 12 -1.86 -5.52 -0.30
CA PHE A 12 -2.21 -6.80 -0.91
C PHE A 12 -1.31 -7.13 -2.08
N GLU A 13 -1.12 -8.43 -2.33
CA GLU A 13 -0.41 -8.98 -3.49
C GLU A 13 -1.39 -9.78 -4.38
N PRO A 14 -1.11 -9.89 -5.69
CA PRO A 14 -1.93 -10.66 -6.60
C PRO A 14 -1.83 -12.16 -6.29
N HIS A 15 -2.97 -12.86 -6.39
CA HIS A 15 -3.08 -14.29 -6.15
C HIS A 15 -3.86 -15.02 -7.26
N GLY A 16 -3.41 -14.84 -8.51
CA GLY A 16 -4.00 -15.51 -9.67
C GLY A 16 -5.50 -15.23 -9.81
N SER A 17 -6.29 -16.28 -10.07
CA SER A 17 -7.75 -16.17 -10.19
C SER A 17 -8.47 -15.93 -8.87
N GLU A 18 -7.79 -16.09 -7.73
CA GLU A 18 -8.36 -15.83 -6.40
C GLU A 18 -8.33 -14.33 -6.03
N GLY A 19 -7.75 -13.50 -6.89
CA GLY A 19 -7.78 -12.04 -6.75
C GLY A 19 -6.59 -11.51 -5.97
N TRP A 20 -6.85 -10.89 -4.81
CA TRP A 20 -5.87 -10.18 -4.00
C TRP A 20 -5.84 -10.75 -2.59
N ARG A 21 -4.65 -11.03 -2.06
CA ARG A 21 -4.46 -11.51 -0.69
C ARG A 21 -3.52 -10.60 0.10
N PRO A 22 -3.62 -10.57 1.44
CA PRO A 22 -2.74 -9.73 2.24
C PRO A 22 -1.25 -9.97 1.90
N TYR A 23 -0.48 -8.90 1.85
CA TYR A 23 0.90 -8.92 1.37
C TYR A 23 1.86 -9.59 2.37
N GLY A 24 2.72 -10.47 1.85
CA GLY A 24 3.80 -11.10 2.61
C GLY A 24 3.34 -12.23 3.55
N GLY A 25 4.32 -12.82 4.25
CA GLY A 25 4.08 -13.89 5.23
C GLY A 25 3.64 -13.40 6.62
N ASP A 26 3.72 -12.09 6.85
CA ASP A 26 3.27 -11.42 8.07
C ASP A 26 2.38 -10.22 7.70
N PRO A 27 1.08 -10.46 7.44
CA PRO A 27 0.14 -9.44 7.01
C PRO A 27 -0.06 -8.31 8.03
N GLU A 28 0.13 -8.58 9.33
CA GLU A 28 -0.07 -7.59 10.39
C GLU A 28 0.92 -6.43 10.26
N ARG A 29 2.09 -6.67 9.68
CA ARG A 29 3.09 -5.64 9.38
C ARG A 29 2.68 -4.70 8.24
N TRP A 30 1.81 -5.15 7.35
CA TRP A 30 1.41 -4.41 6.15
C TRP A 30 -0.02 -3.88 6.22
N GLN A 31 -0.44 -3.59 7.46
CA GLN A 31 -1.66 -2.87 7.77
C GLN A 31 -1.43 -1.93 8.95
N GLY A 32 -2.18 -0.84 9.01
CA GLY A 32 -2.04 0.13 10.10
C GLY A 32 -2.76 1.43 9.78
N ALA A 33 -2.39 2.49 10.48
CA ALA A 33 -2.92 3.84 10.27
C ALA A 33 -1.80 4.86 10.27
N ILE A 34 -1.95 5.91 9.44
CA ILE A 34 -1.06 7.07 9.42
C ILE A 34 -1.90 8.32 9.70
N THR A 35 -1.66 8.95 10.83
CA THR A 35 -2.31 10.24 11.16
C THR A 35 -1.73 11.33 10.27
N ALA A 36 -2.59 11.97 9.47
CA ALA A 36 -2.22 13.05 8.58
C ALA A 36 -3.44 13.98 8.35
N PRO A 37 -3.28 15.13 7.68
CA PRO A 37 -4.42 16.00 7.38
C PRO A 37 -5.54 15.26 6.63
N ASP A 38 -6.79 15.52 6.99
CA ASP A 38 -7.99 15.08 6.27
C ASP A 38 -8.13 15.84 4.96
N SER A 39 -7.34 15.41 3.99
CA SER A 39 -7.26 15.96 2.66
C SER A 39 -6.56 14.98 1.73
N THR A 40 -6.72 15.18 0.42
CA THR A 40 -5.97 14.43 -0.59
C THR A 40 -4.45 14.52 -0.40
N GLU A 41 -3.93 15.64 0.13
CA GLU A 41 -2.50 15.77 0.37
C GLU A 41 -2.03 14.93 1.57
N GLY A 42 -2.85 14.81 2.62
CA GLY A 42 -2.59 13.89 3.72
C GLY A 42 -2.65 12.42 3.30
N ALA A 43 -3.61 12.05 2.45
CA ALA A 43 -3.67 10.72 1.86
C ALA A 43 -2.42 10.39 1.02
N ARG A 44 -1.94 11.35 0.21
CA ARG A 44 -0.69 11.20 -0.57
C ARG A 44 0.53 11.07 0.33
N TYR A 45 0.59 11.84 1.41
CA TYR A 45 1.64 11.71 2.42
C TYR A 45 1.64 10.30 3.02
N ALA A 46 0.49 9.80 3.47
CA ALA A 46 0.34 8.45 4.01
C ALA A 46 0.78 7.38 3.01
N LEU A 47 0.32 7.47 1.75
CA LEU A 47 0.75 6.56 0.68
C LEU A 47 2.27 6.62 0.45
N GLY A 48 2.87 7.81 0.47
CA GLY A 48 4.31 8.00 0.33
C GLY A 48 5.11 7.29 1.42
N CYS A 49 4.65 7.36 2.67
CA CYS A 49 5.25 6.61 3.78
C CYS A 49 5.19 5.11 3.56
N ILE A 50 4.01 4.57 3.21
CA ILE A 50 3.81 3.12 3.00
C ILE A 50 4.67 2.62 1.83
N VAL A 51 4.71 3.36 0.71
CA VAL A 51 5.54 3.03 -0.45
C VAL A 51 7.03 3.10 -0.08
N GLY A 52 7.45 4.08 0.71
CA GLY A 52 8.83 4.16 1.20
C GLY A 52 9.23 2.95 2.05
N GLU A 53 8.33 2.48 2.91
CA GLU A 53 8.56 1.26 3.71
C GLU A 53 8.60 0.00 2.84
N LEU A 54 7.72 -0.12 1.84
CA LEU A 54 7.76 -1.21 0.85
C LEU A 54 9.09 -1.23 0.10
N MET A 55 9.57 -0.08 -0.37
CA MET A 55 10.85 0.02 -1.06
C MET A 55 12.01 -0.38 -0.14
N THR A 56 12.00 0.09 1.11
CA THR A 56 13.00 -0.28 2.12
C THR A 56 12.99 -1.79 2.38
N GLU A 57 11.81 -2.41 2.43
CA GLU A 57 11.67 -3.85 2.62
C GLU A 57 12.26 -4.63 1.44
N TRP A 58 11.95 -4.21 0.22
CA TRP A 58 12.45 -4.85 -0.99
C TRP A 58 13.95 -4.68 -1.13
N GLU A 59 14.51 -3.53 -0.79
CA GLU A 59 15.96 -3.32 -0.75
C GLU A 59 16.62 -4.25 0.26
N ARG A 60 16.05 -4.38 1.46
CA ARG A 60 16.54 -5.25 2.53
C ARG A 60 16.48 -6.73 2.17
N SER A 61 15.42 -7.15 1.48
CA SER A 61 15.23 -8.53 1.04
C SER A 61 15.98 -8.84 -0.26
N GLY A 62 16.35 -7.80 -1.01
CA GLY A 62 16.88 -7.88 -2.37
C GLY A 62 15.82 -7.55 -3.40
N LEU A 63 16.10 -6.59 -4.30
CA LEU A 63 15.12 -6.04 -5.25
C LEU A 63 14.51 -7.07 -6.23
N HIS A 64 15.16 -8.22 -6.42
CA HIS A 64 14.60 -9.32 -7.22
C HIS A 64 13.40 -10.02 -6.54
N HIS A 65 13.19 -9.76 -5.25
CA HIS A 65 12.00 -10.16 -4.50
C HIS A 65 10.94 -9.05 -4.41
N ALA A 66 11.14 -7.92 -5.11
CA ALA A 66 10.10 -6.90 -5.20
C ALA A 66 8.85 -7.47 -5.88
N MET A 67 7.70 -7.26 -5.25
CA MET A 67 6.42 -7.84 -5.67
C MET A 67 5.50 -6.76 -6.21
N HIS A 68 4.64 -7.12 -7.15
CA HIS A 68 3.49 -6.28 -7.48
C HIS A 68 2.54 -6.23 -6.28
N VAL A 69 2.21 -5.03 -5.79
CA VAL A 69 1.28 -4.85 -4.68
C VAL A 69 0.25 -3.76 -4.96
N ARG A 70 -0.87 -3.83 -4.24
CA ARG A 70 -1.85 -2.75 -4.11
C ARG A 70 -1.92 -2.28 -2.66
N VAL A 71 -1.83 -0.98 -2.47
CA VAL A 71 -2.08 -0.31 -1.20
C VAL A 71 -3.50 0.25 -1.24
N PHE A 72 -4.35 -0.22 -0.32
CA PHE A 72 -5.68 0.32 -0.11
C PHE A 72 -5.63 1.26 1.08
N LEU A 73 -6.29 2.41 0.94
CA LEU A 73 -6.35 3.46 1.94
C LEU A 73 -7.80 3.85 2.19
N TRP A 74 -8.20 3.90 3.45
CA TRP A 74 -9.50 4.37 3.92
C TRP A 74 -9.32 5.54 4.88
N HIS A 75 -10.29 6.44 4.93
CA HIS A 75 -10.42 7.42 6.01
C HIS A 75 -10.94 6.73 7.28
N ASP A 76 -10.34 7.06 8.42
CA ASP A 76 -10.69 6.65 9.79
C ASP A 76 -10.68 5.14 10.10
N GLU A 77 -11.34 4.30 9.31
CA GLU A 77 -11.49 2.87 9.54
C GLU A 77 -11.35 2.05 8.24
N ALA A 78 -10.73 0.87 8.34
CA ALA A 78 -10.63 -0.04 7.20
C ALA A 78 -11.99 -0.69 6.89
N GLY A 79 -12.47 -0.50 5.66
CA GLY A 79 -13.67 -1.13 5.13
C GLY A 79 -13.39 -2.24 4.11
N ASP A 80 -14.38 -2.50 3.27
CA ASP A 80 -14.21 -3.40 2.12
C ASP A 80 -13.26 -2.79 1.09
N MET A 81 -12.58 -3.64 0.32
CA MET A 81 -11.64 -3.19 -0.73
C MET A 81 -12.28 -2.24 -1.76
N GLY A 82 -13.57 -2.45 -2.08
CA GLY A 82 -14.32 -1.62 -3.02
C GLY A 82 -14.70 -0.24 -2.48
N GLU A 83 -14.54 -0.04 -1.17
CA GLU A 83 -14.88 1.19 -0.45
C GLU A 83 -13.64 2.02 -0.09
N ALA A 84 -12.44 1.57 -0.48
CA ALA A 84 -11.21 2.32 -0.25
C ALA A 84 -11.25 3.66 -0.99
N ASP A 85 -10.92 4.72 -0.25
CA ASP A 85 -10.82 6.08 -0.78
C ASP A 85 -9.72 6.19 -1.84
N PHE A 86 -8.61 5.47 -1.63
CA PHE A 86 -7.52 5.39 -2.59
C PHE A 86 -7.02 3.95 -2.74
N ILE A 87 -6.68 3.61 -3.99
CA ILE A 87 -5.99 2.37 -4.33
C ILE A 87 -4.77 2.74 -5.16
N VAL A 88 -3.59 2.43 -4.66
CA VAL A 88 -2.33 2.64 -5.38
C VAL A 88 -1.73 1.30 -5.75
N GLU A 89 -1.41 1.14 -7.02
CA GLU A 89 -0.75 -0.04 -7.54
C GLU A 89 0.76 0.23 -7.70
N VAL A 90 1.58 -0.53 -6.97
CA VAL A 90 3.03 -0.43 -7.00
C VAL A 90 3.59 -1.64 -7.73
N ARG A 91 4.22 -1.38 -8.88
CA ARG A 91 4.83 -2.42 -9.70
C ARG A 91 6.34 -2.22 -9.73
N PRO A 92 7.13 -3.23 -9.34
CA PRO A 92 8.55 -3.22 -9.65
C PRO A 92 8.71 -3.17 -11.17
N ARG A 93 9.71 -2.42 -11.64
CA ARG A 93 10.04 -2.38 -13.07
C ARG A 93 10.42 -3.80 -13.51
N SER A 94 9.64 -4.39 -14.40
CA SER A 94 9.99 -5.68 -14.99
C SER A 94 10.96 -5.45 -16.14
N ASP A 95 12.09 -6.16 -16.16
CA ASP A 95 13.07 -6.11 -17.27
C ASP A 95 12.52 -6.70 -18.59
N ILE A 96 11.27 -7.19 -18.60
CA ILE A 96 10.62 -7.83 -19.74
C ILE A 96 10.20 -6.84 -20.85
N ASP A 97 10.12 -5.54 -20.56
CA ASP A 97 9.81 -4.52 -21.58
C ASP A 97 11.05 -4.07 -22.40
N ALA A 98 12.19 -4.76 -22.28
CA ALA A 98 13.45 -4.43 -22.95
C ALA A 98 13.88 -5.43 -24.06
N ALA A 99 12.95 -6.23 -24.60
CA ALA A 99 13.24 -7.21 -25.67
C ALA A 99 12.60 -6.83 -27.02
#